data_AF-A0A1Q7I8P5-F1
#
_entry.id   AF-A0A1Q7I8P5-F1
#
_cell.length_a   1.000
_cell.length_b   1.000
_cell.length_c   1.000
_cell.angle_alpha   90.00
_cell.angle_beta   90.00
_cell.angle_gamma   90.00
#
_symmetry.space_group_name_H-M   'P 1'
#
loop_
_entity.id
_entity.type
_entity.pdbx_description
1 polymer ?
#
loop_
_entity_poly.entity_id
_entity_poly.type
_entity_poly.pdbx_seq_one_letter_code
_entity_poly.pdbx_strand_id
1 'polypeptide(L)'
;MISDDINRPQITPQQYEVLHGGGAEAAEIAKARLSRRRFLRRSMLAVWGLSGTAAVAGALYMLYPNLAGQFGSALNVGKKADFPAVTPDNFKLNQAGVFYRQSAKTYVVHLAKNTQFLLSGSNLTDQLDAESVVKDADGSYWIALYQRCVHLGCTVPFRDSCVSFKCPCHGSHYNVTGEWLDGPAPKSLDRFLIAFTGEDVTVDTGTINTKVPHPDQTTRLIPVPGVECSV
;
A
#
# COMPACT_ATOMS: atom_id res chain seq x y z
N MET A 1 0.48 -31.50 -52.32
CA MET A 1 1.71 -30.90 -52.87
C MET A 1 2.20 -29.85 -51.89
N ILE A 2 3.17 -30.24 -51.06
CA ILE A 2 3.68 -29.47 -49.94
C ILE A 2 4.88 -28.65 -50.44
N SER A 3 4.73 -27.33 -50.35
CA SER A 3 5.75 -26.28 -50.22
C SER A 3 7.22 -26.73 -50.09
N ASP A 4 7.96 -26.71 -51.19
CA ASP A 4 9.43 -26.84 -51.24
C ASP A 4 10.17 -25.48 -51.30
N ASP A 5 9.49 -24.37 -51.01
CA ASP A 5 10.03 -23.02 -51.20
C ASP A 5 10.75 -22.48 -49.94
N ILE A 6 11.24 -23.39 -49.09
CA ILE A 6 11.60 -23.07 -47.70
C ILE A 6 13.07 -22.62 -47.55
N ASN A 7 13.93 -22.86 -48.54
CA ASN A 7 15.37 -22.54 -48.44
C ASN A 7 16.06 -22.32 -49.81
N ARG A 8 15.40 -21.68 -50.80
CA ARG A 8 16.11 -21.30 -52.03
C ARG A 8 17.16 -20.22 -51.71
N PRO A 9 18.43 -20.40 -52.12
CA PRO A 9 19.44 -19.34 -52.02
C PRO A 9 18.97 -18.09 -52.76
N GLN A 10 19.38 -16.92 -52.28
CA GLN A 10 19.04 -15.65 -52.93
C GLN A 10 19.56 -15.67 -54.37
N ILE A 11 18.65 -15.60 -55.36
CA ILE A 11 19.00 -15.53 -56.78
C ILE A 11 19.81 -14.25 -57.01
N THR A 12 20.88 -14.33 -57.80
CA THR A 12 21.69 -13.16 -58.13
C THR A 12 20.90 -12.21 -59.02
N PRO A 13 21.24 -10.91 -59.06
CA PRO A 13 20.56 -9.97 -59.95
C PRO A 13 20.53 -10.41 -61.42
N GLN A 14 21.62 -11.02 -61.87
CA GLN A 14 21.75 -11.59 -63.22
C GLN A 14 20.79 -12.77 -63.45
N GLN A 15 20.61 -13.64 -62.46
CA GLN A 15 19.66 -14.76 -62.55
C GLN A 15 18.20 -14.29 -62.53
N TYR A 16 17.90 -13.21 -61.81
CA TYR A 16 16.57 -12.60 -61.80
C TYR A 16 16.22 -12.00 -63.17
N GLU A 17 17.18 -11.30 -63.79
CA GLU A 17 17.04 -10.71 -65.12
C GLU A 17 16.75 -11.77 -66.19
N VAL A 18 17.44 -12.91 -66.14
CA VAL A 18 17.21 -14.06 -67.05
C VAL A 18 15.84 -14.71 -66.84
N LEU A 19 15.36 -14.79 -65.59
CA LEU A 19 14.10 -15.47 -65.26
C LEU A 19 12.85 -14.59 -65.42
N HIS A 20 12.99 -13.28 -65.26
CA HIS A 20 11.86 -12.35 -65.18
C HIS A 20 11.92 -11.18 -66.16
N GLY A 21 12.99 -11.07 -66.96
CA GLY A 21 13.09 -10.09 -68.06
C GLY A 21 13.22 -8.62 -67.62
N GLY A 22 13.59 -8.36 -66.36
CA GLY A 22 13.78 -7.01 -65.81
C GLY A 22 15.23 -6.78 -65.37
N GLY A 23 15.80 -5.62 -65.73
CA GLY A 23 17.20 -5.27 -65.46
C GLY A 23 17.59 -5.18 -63.98
N ALA A 24 18.87 -4.94 -63.72
CA ALA A 24 19.49 -4.93 -62.38
C ALA A 24 18.74 -4.12 -61.30
N GLU A 25 18.04 -3.05 -61.68
CA GLU A 25 17.20 -2.24 -60.78
C GLU A 25 15.99 -3.02 -60.24
N ALA A 26 15.30 -3.81 -61.08
CA ALA A 26 14.18 -4.66 -60.66
C ALA A 26 14.63 -5.77 -59.71
N ALA A 27 15.86 -6.28 -59.89
CA ALA A 27 16.46 -7.27 -59.01
C ALA A 27 16.83 -6.69 -57.63
N GLU A 28 17.34 -5.45 -57.56
CA GLU A 28 17.58 -4.77 -56.28
C GLU A 28 16.27 -4.46 -55.53
N ILE A 29 15.22 -4.02 -56.23
CA ILE A 29 13.87 -3.85 -55.65
C ILE A 29 13.33 -5.20 -55.12
N ALA A 30 13.59 -6.32 -55.81
CA ALA A 30 13.22 -7.66 -55.36
C ALA A 30 14.03 -8.14 -54.14
N LYS A 31 15.29 -7.70 -54.00
CA LYS A 31 16.17 -7.95 -52.84
C LYS A 31 15.74 -7.14 -51.62
N ALA A 32 15.24 -5.92 -51.86
CA ALA A 32 14.64 -5.05 -50.85
C ALA A 32 13.27 -5.55 -50.34
N ARG A 33 12.60 -6.43 -51.10
CA ARG A 33 11.34 -7.07 -50.68
C ARG A 33 11.59 -8.05 -49.53
N LEU A 34 11.07 -7.70 -48.34
CA LEU A 34 11.03 -8.60 -47.20
C LEU A 34 10.33 -9.92 -47.56
N SER A 35 11.00 -11.06 -47.37
CA SER A 35 10.35 -12.37 -47.58
C SER A 35 9.21 -12.56 -46.59
N ARG A 36 8.13 -13.23 -47.02
CA ARG A 36 6.95 -13.49 -46.15
C ARG A 36 7.35 -14.12 -44.82
N ARG A 37 8.28 -15.09 -44.85
CA ARG A 37 8.80 -15.76 -43.66
C ARG A 37 9.60 -14.81 -42.75
N ARG A 38 10.40 -13.91 -43.32
CA ARG A 38 11.16 -12.91 -42.55
C ARG A 38 10.26 -11.85 -41.95
N PHE A 39 9.26 -11.38 -42.70
CA PHE A 39 8.22 -10.47 -42.20
C PHE A 39 7.45 -11.14 -41.05
N LEU A 40 6.83 -12.30 -41.28
CA LEU A 40 6.06 -13.01 -40.25
C LEU A 40 6.88 -13.34 -39.02
N ARG A 41 8.13 -13.80 -39.16
CA ARG A 41 9.00 -14.08 -38.00
C ARG A 41 9.31 -12.81 -37.21
N ARG A 42 9.65 -11.70 -37.87
CA ARG A 42 9.95 -10.44 -37.20
C ARG A 42 8.71 -9.84 -36.54
N SER A 43 7.58 -9.83 -37.23
CA SER A 43 6.31 -9.35 -36.69
C SER A 43 5.85 -10.20 -35.50
N MET A 44 5.95 -11.53 -35.60
CA MET A 44 5.64 -12.43 -34.50
C MET A 44 6.57 -12.15 -33.30
N LEU A 45 7.88 -12.11 -33.50
CA LEU A 45 8.82 -11.79 -32.41
C LEU A 45 8.57 -10.41 -31.80
N ALA A 46 8.23 -9.40 -32.60
CA ALA A 46 7.90 -8.07 -32.11
C ALA A 46 6.62 -8.08 -31.25
N VAL A 47 5.56 -8.74 -31.72
CA VAL A 47 4.30 -8.86 -30.98
C VAL A 47 4.51 -9.63 -29.68
N TRP A 48 5.13 -10.81 -29.72
CA TRP A 48 5.40 -11.61 -28.53
C TRP A 48 6.35 -10.90 -27.55
N GLY A 49 7.35 -10.18 -28.06
CA GLY A 49 8.26 -9.39 -27.24
C GLY A 49 7.55 -8.25 -26.51
N LEU A 50 6.71 -7.47 -27.22
CA LEU A 50 5.92 -6.39 -26.64
C LEU A 50 4.90 -6.93 -25.62
N SER A 51 4.14 -7.96 -25.99
CA SER A 51 3.15 -8.58 -25.11
C SER A 51 3.80 -9.20 -23.86
N GLY A 52 4.91 -9.91 -24.02
CA GLY A 52 5.66 -10.49 -22.90
C GLY A 52 6.20 -9.43 -21.95
N THR A 53 6.78 -8.34 -22.49
CA THR A 53 7.28 -7.23 -21.68
C THR A 53 6.15 -6.55 -20.91
N ALA A 54 5.01 -6.28 -21.56
CA ALA A 54 3.85 -5.69 -20.90
C ALA A 54 3.26 -6.60 -19.81
N ALA A 55 3.19 -7.90 -20.06
CA ALA A 55 2.70 -8.87 -19.08
C ALA A 55 3.60 -8.95 -17.85
N VAL A 56 4.93 -8.99 -18.04
CA VAL A 56 5.88 -8.98 -16.92
C VAL A 56 5.80 -7.67 -16.15
N ALA A 57 5.76 -6.53 -16.82
CA ALA A 57 5.60 -5.23 -16.16
C ALA A 57 4.30 -5.14 -15.35
N GLY A 58 3.18 -5.61 -15.92
CA GLY A 58 1.90 -5.66 -15.22
C GLY A 58 1.92 -6.62 -14.01
N ALA A 59 2.54 -7.79 -14.15
CA ALA A 59 2.70 -8.73 -13.04
C ALA A 59 3.55 -8.14 -11.91
N LEU A 60 4.66 -7.46 -12.24
CA LEU A 60 5.50 -6.80 -11.24
C LEU A 60 4.73 -5.69 -10.51
N TYR A 61 3.98 -4.87 -11.24
CA TYR A 61 3.15 -3.82 -10.66
C TYR A 61 2.09 -4.36 -9.69
N MET A 62 1.44 -5.48 -10.03
CA MET A 62 0.40 -6.11 -9.19
C MET A 62 0.97 -6.90 -8.01
N LEU A 63 2.06 -7.64 -8.19
CA LEU A 63 2.62 -8.53 -7.17
C LEU A 63 3.59 -7.81 -6.22
N TYR A 64 4.17 -6.68 -6.65
CA TYR A 64 5.12 -5.89 -5.87
C TYR A 64 4.66 -4.42 -5.79
N PRO A 65 3.51 -4.15 -5.15
CA PRO A 65 2.93 -2.80 -5.07
C PRO A 65 3.85 -1.80 -4.36
N ASN A 66 4.72 -2.28 -3.47
CA ASN A 66 5.73 -1.48 -2.79
C ASN A 66 6.77 -0.85 -3.74
N LEU A 67 7.12 -1.51 -4.86
CA LEU A 67 8.03 -0.93 -5.87
C LEU A 67 7.41 0.28 -6.56
N ALA A 68 6.08 0.32 -6.65
CA ALA A 68 5.33 1.44 -7.21
C ALA A 68 4.99 2.52 -6.16
N GLY A 69 5.59 2.46 -4.96
CA GLY A 69 5.29 3.40 -3.89
C GLY A 69 3.86 3.28 -3.37
N GLN A 70 3.28 2.08 -3.38
CA GLN A 70 1.96 1.80 -2.80
C GLN A 70 2.08 1.12 -1.43
N PHE A 71 1.03 0.45 -0.97
CA PHE A 71 1.01 -0.28 0.29
C PHE A 71 2.22 -1.24 0.41
N GLY A 72 2.89 -1.20 1.56
CA GLY A 72 4.20 -1.82 1.79
C GLY A 72 5.39 -0.86 1.63
N SER A 73 5.13 0.44 1.46
CA SER A 73 6.14 1.50 1.42
C SER A 73 5.71 2.71 2.28
N ALA A 74 6.56 3.73 2.35
CA ALA A 74 6.26 5.01 2.99
C ALA A 74 5.33 5.85 2.12
N LEU A 75 4.13 6.15 2.63
CA LEU A 75 3.06 6.84 1.92
C LEU A 75 2.78 8.19 2.58
N ASN A 76 2.74 9.26 1.78
CA ASN A 76 2.18 10.54 2.24
C ASN A 76 0.66 10.38 2.37
N VAL A 77 0.14 10.61 3.58
CA VAL A 77 -1.29 10.45 3.91
C VAL A 77 -2.05 11.78 4.00
N GLY A 78 -1.37 12.90 3.79
CA GLY A 78 -1.92 14.25 3.83
C GLY A 78 -1.02 15.22 4.59
N LYS A 79 -1.48 16.46 4.74
CA LYS A 79 -0.78 17.48 5.50
C LYS A 79 -1.25 17.48 6.94
N LYS A 80 -0.40 17.95 7.87
CA LYS A 80 -0.77 18.08 9.30
C LYS A 80 -2.08 18.85 9.51
N ALA A 81 -2.33 19.89 8.72
CA ALA A 81 -3.54 20.69 8.78
C ALA A 81 -4.83 19.91 8.47
N ASP A 82 -4.75 18.80 7.72
CA ASP A 82 -5.90 17.95 7.37
C ASP A 82 -6.38 17.10 8.55
N PHE A 83 -5.64 17.08 9.65
CA PHE A 83 -5.90 16.26 10.83
C PHE A 83 -6.02 17.16 12.06
N PRO A 84 -7.17 17.79 12.34
CA PRO A 84 -7.34 18.53 13.58
C PRO A 84 -7.27 17.61 14.81
N ALA A 85 -6.42 18.00 15.78
CA ALA A 85 -6.25 17.30 17.04
C ALA A 85 -7.42 17.60 18.00
N VAL A 86 -7.89 16.59 18.71
CA VAL A 86 -8.86 16.75 19.80
C VAL A 86 -8.54 15.81 20.95
N THR A 87 -9.20 15.98 22.09
CA THR A 87 -9.14 15.02 23.20
C THR A 87 -9.97 13.78 22.88
N PRO A 88 -9.64 12.60 23.45
CA PRO A 88 -10.31 11.32 23.17
C PRO A 88 -11.84 11.39 23.13
N ASP A 89 -12.47 12.09 24.09
CA ASP A 89 -13.94 12.15 24.21
C ASP A 89 -14.64 12.82 23.00
N ASN A 90 -13.92 13.64 22.24
CA ASN A 90 -14.45 14.44 21.14
C ASN A 90 -14.12 13.86 19.76
N PHE A 91 -13.63 12.62 19.69
CA PHE A 91 -13.23 12.01 18.43
C PHE A 91 -14.44 11.78 17.52
N LYS A 92 -14.26 12.11 16.23
CA LYS A 92 -15.24 11.89 15.16
C LYS A 92 -14.53 11.47 13.89
N LEU A 93 -14.95 10.35 13.31
CA LEU A 93 -14.33 9.77 12.13
C LEU A 93 -14.29 10.77 10.97
N ASN A 94 -13.07 10.98 10.45
CA ASN A 94 -12.76 11.89 9.35
C ASN A 94 -13.12 13.35 9.58
N GLN A 95 -13.34 13.75 10.83
CA GLN A 95 -13.67 15.14 11.19
C GLN A 95 -12.71 15.66 12.26
N ALA A 96 -12.46 14.89 13.31
CA ALA A 96 -11.64 15.30 14.43
C ALA A 96 -10.97 14.10 15.11
N GLY A 97 -9.66 14.17 15.30
CA GLY A 97 -8.88 13.21 16.08
C GLY A 97 -8.64 11.85 15.43
N VAL A 98 -9.53 11.34 14.59
CA VAL A 98 -9.36 10.03 13.93
C VAL A 98 -9.75 10.09 12.46
N PHE A 99 -8.82 9.74 11.58
CA PHE A 99 -8.97 9.90 10.13
C PHE A 99 -8.57 8.63 9.40
N TYR A 100 -9.49 8.05 8.64
CA TYR A 100 -9.20 6.91 7.81
C TYR A 100 -8.52 7.33 6.51
N ARG A 101 -7.47 6.60 6.13
CA ARG A 101 -6.74 6.79 4.88
C ARG A 101 -6.71 5.47 4.12
N GLN A 102 -7.50 5.41 3.05
CA GLN A 102 -7.72 4.21 2.24
C GLN A 102 -6.42 3.71 1.59
N SER A 103 -5.56 4.62 1.13
CA SER A 103 -4.29 4.31 0.47
C SER A 103 -3.35 3.50 1.36
N ALA A 104 -3.27 3.86 2.63
CA ALA A 104 -2.43 3.20 3.63
C ALA A 104 -3.19 2.19 4.52
N LYS A 105 -4.51 2.01 4.32
CA LYS A 105 -5.40 1.16 5.13
C LYS A 105 -5.24 1.40 6.64
N THR A 106 -5.06 2.66 7.02
CA THR A 106 -4.72 3.07 8.39
C THR A 106 -5.67 4.14 8.91
N TYR A 107 -5.86 4.18 10.22
CA TYR A 107 -6.39 5.36 10.90
C TYR A 107 -5.23 6.19 11.43
N VAL A 108 -5.16 7.44 10.96
CA VAL A 108 -4.32 8.46 11.56
C VAL A 108 -5.09 9.03 12.75
N VAL A 109 -4.58 8.75 13.94
CA VAL A 109 -5.08 9.26 15.20
C VAL A 109 -4.21 10.44 15.62
N HIS A 110 -4.83 11.58 15.91
CA HIS A 110 -4.18 12.80 16.33
C HIS A 110 -4.80 13.29 17.64
N LEU A 111 -4.08 13.03 18.73
CA LEU A 111 -4.44 13.37 20.09
C LEU A 111 -3.92 14.77 20.42
N ALA A 112 -4.79 15.61 20.99
CA ALA A 112 -4.41 16.94 21.43
C ALA A 112 -3.35 16.91 22.55
N LYS A 113 -2.53 17.96 22.65
CA LYS A 113 -1.48 18.10 23.67
C LYS A 113 -1.96 18.04 25.13
N ASN A 114 -3.23 18.33 25.36
CA ASN A 114 -3.88 18.31 26.68
C ASN A 114 -4.56 16.97 26.97
N THR A 115 -4.31 15.93 26.17
CA THR A 115 -4.81 14.58 26.41
C THR A 115 -4.30 14.08 27.75
N GLN A 116 -5.21 13.63 28.61
CA GLN A 116 -4.86 13.07 29.91
C GLN A 116 -4.47 11.60 29.73
N PHE A 117 -3.18 11.31 29.90
CA PHE A 117 -2.68 9.95 29.98
C PHE A 117 -2.72 9.46 31.43
N LEU A 118 -2.90 8.15 31.61
CA LEU A 118 -2.83 7.50 32.92
C LEU A 118 -1.38 7.42 33.43
N LEU A 119 -0.43 7.35 32.50
CA LEU A 119 1.00 7.29 32.79
C LEU A 119 1.63 8.69 32.79
N SER A 120 2.74 8.85 33.51
CA SER A 120 3.52 10.08 33.55
C SER A 120 5.03 9.80 33.63
N GLY A 121 5.85 10.81 33.31
CA GLY A 121 7.30 10.72 33.40
C GLY A 121 7.92 9.72 32.42
N SER A 122 8.89 8.93 32.89
CA SER A 122 9.61 7.92 32.10
C SER A 122 8.67 6.84 31.58
N ASN A 123 7.76 6.34 32.43
CA ASN A 123 6.83 5.26 32.07
C ASN A 123 5.94 5.62 30.87
N LEU A 124 5.50 6.88 30.78
CA LEU A 124 4.75 7.36 29.62
C LEU A 124 5.63 7.36 28.38
N THR A 125 6.85 7.90 28.47
CA THR A 125 7.76 8.00 27.33
C THR A 125 8.11 6.62 26.79
N ASP A 126 8.46 5.69 27.69
CA ASP A 126 8.79 4.30 27.34
C ASP A 126 7.61 3.59 26.69
N GLN A 127 6.39 3.79 27.19
CA GLN A 127 5.18 3.20 26.60
C GLN A 127 4.87 3.81 25.22
N LEU A 128 4.96 5.14 25.06
CA LEU A 128 4.72 5.80 23.78
C LEU A 128 5.70 5.28 22.71
N ASP A 129 6.97 5.13 23.05
CA ASP A 129 8.00 4.59 22.15
C ASP A 129 7.73 3.11 21.82
N ALA A 130 7.43 2.29 22.83
CA ALA A 130 7.13 0.86 22.66
C ALA A 130 5.93 0.61 21.75
N GLU A 131 4.93 1.49 21.79
CA GLU A 131 3.74 1.41 20.96
C GLU A 131 3.78 2.31 19.71
N SER A 132 4.93 2.85 19.33
CA SER A 132 5.09 3.66 18.11
C SER A 132 4.16 4.89 18.05
N VAL A 133 3.94 5.55 19.18
CA VAL A 133 3.25 6.83 19.28
C VAL A 133 4.28 7.96 19.14
N VAL A 134 4.05 8.88 18.22
CA VAL A 134 4.97 9.98 17.95
C VAL A 134 4.44 11.27 18.55
N LYS A 135 5.24 11.93 19.38
CA LYS A 135 4.94 13.28 19.86
C LYS A 135 5.44 14.30 18.84
N ASP A 136 4.56 15.19 18.38
CA ASP A 136 4.92 16.26 17.45
C ASP A 136 5.45 17.50 18.21
N ALA A 137 6.06 18.43 17.47
CA ALA A 137 6.69 19.63 18.01
C ALA A 137 5.70 20.57 18.73
N ASP A 138 4.42 20.54 18.38
CA ASP A 138 3.34 21.29 19.05
C ASP A 138 2.87 20.63 20.37
N GLY A 139 3.43 19.46 20.69
CA GLY A 139 3.12 18.67 21.89
C GLY A 139 1.92 17.73 21.73
N SER A 140 1.30 17.67 20.55
CA SER A 140 0.29 16.67 20.20
C SER A 140 0.90 15.28 20.01
N TYR A 141 0.07 14.25 19.96
CA TYR A 141 0.50 12.86 19.80
C TYR A 141 -0.18 12.21 18.60
N TRP A 142 0.58 11.44 17.84
CA TRP A 142 0.15 10.85 16.58
C TRP A 142 0.36 9.35 16.57
N ILE A 143 -0.63 8.63 16.04
CA ILE A 143 -0.62 7.18 15.95
C ILE A 143 -1.17 6.78 14.59
N ALA A 144 -0.52 5.84 13.91
CA ALA A 144 -1.04 5.22 12.69
C ALA A 144 -1.51 3.79 13.00
N LEU A 145 -2.81 3.60 13.21
CA LEU A 145 -3.40 2.31 13.52
C LEU A 145 -3.71 1.52 12.25
N TYR A 146 -3.27 0.28 12.14
CA TYR A 146 -3.64 -0.57 11.03
C TYR A 146 -5.11 -0.98 11.17
N GLN A 147 -5.93 -0.78 10.13
CA GLN A 147 -7.35 -1.19 10.08
C GLN A 147 -7.55 -2.72 10.02
N ARG A 148 -6.61 -3.52 10.52
CA ARG A 148 -6.67 -4.98 10.48
C ARG A 148 -6.75 -5.52 11.89
N CYS A 149 -7.81 -6.28 12.16
CA CYS A 149 -7.97 -6.96 13.43
C CYS A 149 -6.88 -8.01 13.60
N VAL A 150 -6.18 -7.96 14.72
CA VAL A 150 -5.10 -8.91 15.06
C VAL A 150 -5.62 -10.28 15.53
N HIS A 151 -6.95 -10.48 15.54
CA HIS A 151 -7.55 -11.81 15.72
C HIS A 151 -7.39 -12.64 14.44
N LEU A 152 -8.18 -12.36 13.39
CA LEU A 152 -8.20 -13.11 12.13
C LEU A 152 -8.23 -12.21 10.88
N GLY A 153 -7.86 -10.93 11.01
CA GLY A 153 -7.63 -10.05 9.86
C GLY A 153 -8.85 -9.28 9.33
N CYS A 154 -10.02 -9.36 9.97
CA CYS A 154 -11.17 -8.53 9.59
C CYS A 154 -10.86 -7.03 9.69
N THR A 155 -11.56 -6.20 8.91
CA THR A 155 -11.48 -4.74 9.04
C THR A 155 -12.10 -4.26 10.35
N VAL A 156 -11.41 -3.38 11.07
CA VAL A 156 -11.92 -2.80 12.33
C VAL A 156 -12.42 -1.37 12.10
N PRO A 157 -13.75 -1.12 12.13
CA PRO A 157 -14.29 0.23 12.02
C PRO A 157 -14.12 1.01 13.33
N PHE A 158 -13.90 2.32 13.20
CA PHE A 158 -14.13 3.27 14.30
C PHE A 158 -15.63 3.51 14.46
N ARG A 159 -16.09 3.68 15.70
CA ARG A 159 -17.49 3.92 16.05
C ARG A 159 -17.61 5.24 16.82
N ASP A 160 -18.23 6.24 16.20
CA ASP A 160 -18.41 7.57 16.81
C ASP A 160 -19.34 7.57 18.04
N SER A 161 -20.20 6.55 18.19
CA SER A 161 -21.16 6.43 19.29
C SER A 161 -20.50 6.05 20.62
N CYS A 162 -19.41 5.30 20.56
CA CYS A 162 -18.72 4.74 21.71
C CYS A 162 -17.23 5.11 21.72
N VAL A 163 -16.82 5.99 20.78
CA VAL A 163 -15.48 6.57 20.66
C VAL A 163 -14.39 5.49 20.76
N SER A 164 -14.54 4.43 19.99
CA SER A 164 -13.64 3.26 20.04
C SER A 164 -13.73 2.43 18.76
N PHE A 165 -12.81 1.47 18.62
CA PHE A 165 -12.77 0.55 17.48
C PHE A 165 -13.37 -0.79 17.88
N LYS A 166 -14.38 -1.26 17.14
CA LYS A 166 -15.02 -2.55 17.42
C LYS A 166 -15.11 -3.42 16.18
N CYS A 167 -14.50 -4.60 16.26
CA CYS A 167 -14.46 -5.56 15.16
C CYS A 167 -15.81 -6.29 15.04
N PRO A 168 -16.51 -6.20 13.88
CA PRO A 168 -17.84 -6.80 13.70
C PRO A 168 -17.82 -8.33 13.57
N CYS A 169 -16.65 -8.95 13.37
CA CYS A 169 -16.57 -10.39 13.15
C CYS A 169 -16.76 -11.19 14.45
N HIS A 170 -16.02 -10.83 15.51
CA HIS A 170 -16.02 -11.59 16.78
C HIS A 170 -15.96 -10.66 18.01
N GLY A 171 -16.21 -9.36 17.83
CA GLY A 171 -16.38 -8.42 18.95
C GLY A 171 -15.10 -7.87 19.58
N SER A 172 -13.91 -8.11 19.03
CA SER A 172 -12.67 -7.50 19.55
C SER A 172 -12.80 -5.97 19.62
N HIS A 173 -12.54 -5.41 20.79
CA HIS A 173 -12.77 -4.01 21.12
C HIS A 173 -11.46 -3.34 21.53
N TYR A 174 -11.21 -2.15 20.99
CA TYR A 174 -10.01 -1.36 21.24
C TYR A 174 -10.38 0.10 21.49
N ASN A 175 -9.61 0.80 22.33
CA ASN A 175 -9.82 2.23 22.60
C ASN A 175 -9.29 3.12 21.45
N VAL A 176 -9.37 4.44 21.59
CA VAL A 176 -8.95 5.38 20.52
C VAL A 176 -7.46 5.32 20.17
N THR A 177 -6.61 4.83 21.07
CA THR A 177 -5.18 4.58 20.83
C THR A 177 -4.94 3.19 20.23
N GLY A 178 -5.97 2.37 20.05
CA GLY A 178 -5.87 1.02 19.49
C GLY A 178 -5.40 -0.03 20.50
N GLU A 179 -5.31 0.32 21.79
CA GLU A 179 -5.04 -0.63 22.85
C GLU A 179 -6.26 -1.53 23.09
N TRP A 180 -6.00 -2.81 23.36
CA TRP A 180 -7.04 -3.81 23.59
C TRP A 180 -7.87 -3.50 24.84
N LEU A 181 -9.19 -3.68 24.71
CA LEU A 181 -10.16 -3.54 25.79
C LEU A 181 -10.79 -4.88 26.17
N ASP A 182 -11.37 -5.58 25.19
CA ASP A 182 -12.04 -6.88 25.37
C ASP A 182 -12.12 -7.67 24.05
N GLY A 183 -12.54 -8.93 24.13
CA GLY A 183 -12.79 -9.85 23.03
C GLY A 183 -11.59 -10.74 22.67
N PRO A 184 -11.69 -11.57 21.61
CA PRO A 184 -10.78 -12.69 21.37
C PRO A 184 -9.41 -12.31 20.77
N ALA A 185 -9.14 -11.03 20.54
CA ALA A 185 -7.88 -10.61 19.94
C ALA A 185 -6.72 -10.82 20.92
N PRO A 186 -5.62 -11.47 20.51
CA PRO A 186 -4.53 -11.84 21.42
C PRO A 186 -3.66 -10.66 21.86
N LYS A 187 -3.83 -9.49 21.24
CA LYS A 187 -3.00 -8.30 21.46
C LYS A 187 -3.73 -7.02 20.99
N SER A 188 -3.11 -5.86 21.20
CA SER A 188 -3.59 -4.56 20.70
C SER A 188 -3.43 -4.43 19.17
N LEU A 189 -4.06 -3.42 18.56
CA LEU A 189 -3.97 -3.23 17.11
C LEU A 189 -2.52 -3.02 16.66
N ASP A 190 -2.20 -3.57 15.48
CA ASP A 190 -0.93 -3.31 14.81
C ASP A 190 -0.81 -1.81 14.50
N ARG A 191 0.40 -1.28 14.60
CA ARG A 191 0.68 0.14 14.34
C ARG A 191 1.73 0.28 13.26
N PHE A 192 1.55 1.25 12.38
CA PHE A 192 2.56 1.63 11.40
C PHE A 192 3.46 2.72 11.99
N LEU A 193 4.67 2.83 11.46
CA LEU A 193 5.53 3.96 11.79
C LEU A 193 4.98 5.21 11.11
N ILE A 194 4.81 6.29 11.88
CA ILE A 194 4.44 7.61 11.38
C ILE A 194 5.64 8.55 11.49
N ALA A 195 5.84 9.37 10.47
CA ALA A 195 6.91 10.35 10.40
C ALA A 195 6.41 11.64 9.75
N PHE A 196 7.10 12.74 10.01
CA PHE A 196 6.76 14.04 9.45
C PHE A 196 7.89 14.55 8.57
N THR A 197 7.54 15.02 7.37
CA THR A 197 8.49 15.69 6.46
C THR A 197 7.98 17.11 6.24
N GLY A 198 8.39 18.03 7.11
CA GLY A 198 7.81 19.38 7.16
C GLY A 198 6.33 19.33 7.58
N GLU A 199 5.45 19.76 6.69
CA GLU A 199 3.99 19.71 6.89
C GLU A 199 3.35 18.39 6.44
N ASP A 200 4.08 17.56 5.69
CA ASP A 200 3.56 16.29 5.20
C ASP A 200 3.63 15.21 6.28
N VAL A 201 2.55 14.45 6.40
CA VAL A 201 2.44 13.29 7.27
C VAL A 201 2.68 12.04 6.42
N THR A 202 3.69 11.25 6.80
CA THR A 202 4.07 10.02 6.11
C THR A 202 3.84 8.83 7.02
N VAL A 203 3.21 7.78 6.50
CA VAL A 203 3.02 6.50 7.19
C VAL A 203 3.79 5.42 6.44
N ASP A 204 4.73 4.76 7.10
CA ASP A 204 5.44 3.60 6.56
C ASP A 204 4.64 2.33 6.78
N THR A 205 3.99 1.88 5.70
CA THR A 205 3.19 0.65 5.69
C THR A 205 4.01 -0.62 5.51
N GLY A 206 5.31 -0.51 5.23
CA GLY A 206 6.25 -1.63 5.18
C GLY A 206 6.75 -2.06 6.55
N THR A 207 6.78 -1.13 7.52
CA THR A 207 7.25 -1.39 8.89
C THR A 207 6.08 -1.40 9.86
N ILE A 208 5.72 -2.58 10.37
CA ILE A 208 4.58 -2.78 11.27
C ILE A 208 5.08 -3.14 12.67
N ASN A 209 4.67 -2.38 13.68
CA ASN A 209 4.80 -2.79 15.07
C ASN A 209 3.68 -3.77 15.42
N THR A 210 4.02 -5.06 15.45
CA THR A 210 3.10 -6.14 15.79
C THR A 210 3.20 -6.58 17.24
N LYS A 211 4.00 -5.91 18.07
CA LYS A 211 4.36 -6.37 19.42
C LYS A 211 3.63 -5.64 20.54
N VAL A 212 2.65 -4.79 20.24
CA VAL A 212 1.85 -4.07 21.25
C VAL A 212 0.99 -5.06 22.05
N PRO A 213 1.32 -5.36 23.32
CA PRO A 213 0.63 -6.38 24.11
C PRO A 213 -0.75 -5.89 24.58
N HIS A 214 -1.45 -6.71 25.37
CA HIS A 214 -2.61 -6.24 26.13
C HIS A 214 -2.16 -5.26 27.21
N PRO A 215 -2.77 -4.06 27.30
CA PRO A 215 -2.46 -3.11 28.36
C PRO A 215 -3.04 -3.60 29.69
N ASP A 216 -2.20 -3.70 30.71
CA ASP A 216 -2.60 -3.81 32.10
C ASP A 216 -2.78 -2.43 32.75
N GLN A 217 -3.00 -2.38 34.06
CA GLN A 217 -3.17 -1.10 34.78
C GLN A 217 -1.90 -0.22 34.77
N THR A 218 -0.73 -0.79 34.51
CA THR A 218 0.57 -0.09 34.56
C THR A 218 1.09 0.34 33.20
N THR A 219 0.54 -0.23 32.12
CA THR A 219 0.96 0.01 30.72
C THR A 219 -0.09 0.77 29.92
N ARG A 220 -1.34 0.85 30.40
CA ARG A 220 -2.42 1.52 29.69
C ARG A 220 -2.20 3.03 29.56
N LEU A 221 -2.29 3.54 28.34
CA LEU A 221 -2.12 4.97 28.06
C LEU A 221 -3.34 5.80 28.44
N ILE A 222 -4.54 5.35 28.07
CA ILE A 222 -5.78 6.10 28.27
C ILE A 222 -6.86 5.28 28.98
N PRO A 223 -7.75 5.94 29.75
CA PRO A 223 -8.84 5.24 30.43
C PRO A 223 -9.77 4.52 29.44
N VAL A 224 -10.40 3.45 29.92
CA VAL A 224 -11.44 2.76 29.17
C VAL A 224 -12.61 3.73 28.96
N PRO A 225 -13.14 3.87 27.72
CA PRO A 225 -14.32 4.68 27.48
C PRO A 225 -15.49 4.21 28.36
N GLY A 226 -16.15 5.14 29.07
CA GLY A 226 -17.28 4.82 29.94
C GLY A 226 -18.59 4.50 29.19
N VAL A 227 -18.63 4.70 27.87
CA VAL A 227 -19.79 4.44 27.03
C VAL A 227 -19.70 3.03 26.47
N GLU A 228 -20.69 2.19 26.75
CA GLU A 228 -20.77 0.86 26.15
C GLU A 228 -20.92 0.95 24.63
N CYS A 229 -20.08 0.19 23.92
CA CYS A 229 -20.20 0.07 22.48
C CYS A 229 -21.09 -1.11 22.13
N SER A 230 -22.25 -0.88 21.52
CA SER A 230 -23.09 -1.98 21.01
C SER A 230 -22.34 -2.78 19.95
N VAL A 231 -22.59 -4.10 19.90
CA VAL A 231 -22.01 -5.01 18.88
C VAL A 231 -22.59 -4.67 17.50
#